data_AF-A0A497L0Q1-F1
#
_entry.id   AF-A0A497L0Q1-F1
#
_cell.length_a   1.000
_cell.length_b   1.000
_cell.length_c   1.000
_cell.angle_alpha   90.00
_cell.angle_beta   90.00
_cell.angle_gamma   90.00
#
_symmetry.space_group_name_H-M   'P 1'
#
loop_
_entity.id
_entity.type
_entity.pdbx_description
1 polymer ?
#
loop_
_entity_poly.entity_id
_entity_poly.type
_entity_poly.pdbx_seq_one_letter_code
_entity_poly.pdbx_strand_id
1 'polypeptide(L)'
;MPFTDSRIQAAAMLLVSLAINLVFLYGVVARPVISYHLSTPLDYNGTIDFEAEALPVELRVRNKGLSPARVRLVVRFYNMSPVGAEGWSLSEEGGVSEARLPWRAPARQSEPESFAVTFDSRGNATYALLIFYIEVDRGARPLDRFHNSFITYRPERPTAILLRHISDTKFMRVKRR
;
A
#
# COMPACT_ATOMS: atom_id res chain seq x y z
N MET A 1 2.55 48.05 37.73
CA MET A 1 2.39 46.59 37.91
C MET A 1 3.48 45.91 37.08
N PRO A 2 4.45 45.23 37.70
CA PRO A 2 5.55 44.65 36.96
C PRO A 2 5.06 43.48 36.10
N PHE A 3 5.57 43.42 34.88
CA PHE A 3 5.39 42.38 33.88
C PHE A 3 6.00 41.02 34.28
N THR A 4 6.00 40.67 35.57
CA THR A 4 6.67 39.47 36.09
C THR A 4 6.10 38.19 35.46
N ASP A 5 4.80 38.19 35.19
CA ASP A 5 4.12 37.09 34.49
C ASP A 5 4.44 37.05 32.99
N SER A 6 4.78 38.17 32.34
CA SER A 6 5.01 38.17 30.89
C SER A 6 6.32 37.49 30.49
N ARG A 7 7.36 37.56 31.34
CA ARG A 7 8.63 36.86 31.11
C ARG A 7 8.47 35.34 31.29
N ILE A 8 7.71 34.93 32.30
CA ILE A 8 7.40 33.52 32.56
C ILE A 8 6.53 32.96 31.42
N GLN A 9 5.51 33.72 30.99
CA GLN A 9 4.68 33.36 29.83
C GLN A 9 5.50 33.28 28.54
N ALA A 10 6.40 34.24 28.28
CA ALA A 10 7.28 34.22 27.12
C ALA A 10 8.23 33.01 27.15
N ALA A 11 8.81 32.69 28.31
CA ALA A 11 9.65 31.51 28.48
C ALA A 11 8.85 30.21 28.28
N ALA A 12 7.63 30.12 28.80
CA ALA A 12 6.73 28.98 28.60
C ALA A 12 6.35 28.82 27.13
N MET A 13 6.03 29.92 26.43
CA MET A 13 5.75 29.90 24.99
C MET A 13 6.97 29.45 24.16
N LEU A 14 8.17 29.91 24.51
CA LEU A 14 9.41 29.47 23.86
C LEU A 14 9.65 27.97 24.07
N LEU A 15 9.44 27.46 25.30
CA LEU A 15 9.58 26.04 25.60
C LEU A 15 8.56 25.19 24.84
N VAL A 16 7.30 25.63 24.77
CA VAL A 16 6.26 24.95 24.00
C VAL A 16 6.60 24.95 22.51
N SER A 17 7.05 26.09 21.96
CA SER A 17 7.49 26.19 20.57
C SER A 17 8.67 25.26 20.28
N LEU A 18 9.68 25.22 21.16
CA LEU A 18 10.82 24.31 21.03
C LEU A 18 10.37 22.84 21.06
N ALA A 19 9.49 22.48 21.99
CA ALA A 19 8.95 21.13 22.10
C ALA A 19 8.18 20.72 20.83
N ILE A 20 7.34 21.59 20.28
CA ILE A 20 6.62 21.34 19.03
C ILE A 20 7.60 21.13 17.87
N ASN A 21 8.61 21.99 17.75
CA ASN A 21 9.63 21.89 16.70
C ASN A 21 10.44 20.59 16.80
N LEU A 22 10.83 20.18 18.01
CA LEU A 22 11.55 18.93 18.25
C LEU A 22 10.69 17.71 17.91
N VAL A 23 9.41 17.73 18.29
CA VAL A 23 8.45 16.67 17.94
C VAL A 23 8.28 16.59 16.43
N PHE A 24 8.11 17.72 15.74
CA PHE A 24 8.01 17.74 14.28
C PHE A 24 9.27 17.22 13.60
N LEU A 25 10.46 17.67 14.03
CA LEU A 25 11.74 17.21 13.52
C LEU A 25 11.88 15.69 13.71
N TYR A 26 11.54 15.18 14.90
CA TYR A 26 11.52 13.74 15.17
C TYR A 26 10.57 13.00 14.22
N GLY A 27 9.35 13.51 14.03
CA GLY A 27 8.37 12.94 13.10
C GLY A 27 8.90 12.83 11.67
N VAL A 28 9.59 13.85 11.18
CA VAL A 28 10.20 13.88 9.83
C VAL A 28 11.36 12.90 9.71
N VAL A 29 12.25 12.84 10.70
CA VAL A 29 13.44 11.97 10.69
C VAL A 29 13.06 10.51 10.86
N ALA A 30 12.18 10.21 11.82
CA ALA A 30 11.78 8.85 12.15
C ALA A 30 10.66 8.31 11.23
N ARG A 31 10.20 9.08 10.24
CA ARG A 31 8.99 8.77 9.46
C ARG A 31 8.97 7.35 8.89
N PRO A 32 7.80 6.68 8.84
CA PRO A 32 7.68 5.43 8.11
C PRO A 32 7.81 5.68 6.60
N VAL A 33 8.48 4.76 5.90
CA VAL A 33 8.67 4.86 4.45
C VAL A 33 8.29 3.51 3.85
N ILE A 34 7.08 3.44 3.28
CA ILE A 34 6.57 2.17 2.75
C ILE A 34 6.85 2.08 1.26
N SER A 35 7.74 1.15 0.94
CA SER A 35 8.10 0.75 -0.41
C SER A 35 7.23 -0.42 -0.81
N TYR A 36 6.64 -0.37 -2.00
CA TYR A 36 5.81 -1.47 -2.48
C TYR A 36 5.78 -1.52 -3.99
N HIS A 37 5.69 -2.73 -4.53
CA HIS A 37 5.47 -2.98 -5.95
C HIS A 37 4.84 -4.35 -6.14
N LEU A 38 4.37 -4.60 -7.35
CA LEU A 38 3.99 -5.93 -7.78
C LEU A 38 4.98 -6.41 -8.85
N SER A 39 5.14 -7.71 -8.95
CA SER A 39 5.91 -8.37 -10.00
C SER A 39 5.07 -9.50 -10.61
N THR A 40 5.30 -9.78 -11.88
CA THR A 40 4.74 -10.92 -12.59
C THR A 40 5.74 -11.34 -13.66
N PRO A 41 5.90 -12.65 -13.95
CA PRO A 41 6.75 -13.12 -15.04
C PRO A 41 6.21 -12.75 -16.42
N LEU A 42 4.95 -12.34 -16.54
CA LEU A 42 4.35 -11.95 -17.81
C LEU A 42 4.93 -10.62 -18.29
N ASP A 43 5.79 -10.65 -19.31
CA ASP A 43 6.39 -9.44 -19.89
C ASP A 43 5.37 -8.49 -20.53
N TYR A 44 5.79 -7.26 -20.81
CA TYR A 44 4.98 -6.32 -21.60
C TYR A 44 4.76 -6.86 -23.02
N ASN A 45 3.52 -6.79 -23.51
CA ASN A 45 3.03 -7.47 -24.72
C ASN A 45 3.12 -9.01 -24.64
N GLY A 46 3.52 -9.56 -23.50
CA GLY A 46 3.38 -10.97 -23.21
C GLY A 46 1.90 -11.34 -23.11
N THR A 47 1.59 -12.56 -23.54
CA THR A 47 0.24 -13.11 -23.53
C THR A 47 0.13 -14.22 -22.51
N ILE A 48 -1.03 -14.34 -21.88
CA ILE A 48 -1.40 -15.42 -20.98
C ILE A 48 -2.72 -16.01 -21.45
N ASP A 49 -2.84 -17.32 -21.36
CA ASP A 49 -4.08 -18.06 -21.63
C ASP A 49 -4.65 -18.55 -20.30
N PHE A 50 -5.76 -17.95 -19.87
CA PHE A 50 -6.37 -18.27 -18.57
C PHE A 50 -7.03 -19.65 -18.54
N GLU A 51 -7.23 -20.32 -19.68
CA GLU A 51 -7.64 -21.72 -19.70
C GLU A 51 -6.48 -22.65 -19.33
N ALA A 52 -5.25 -22.25 -19.66
CA ALA A 52 -4.05 -23.04 -19.41
C ALA A 52 -3.44 -22.76 -18.03
N GLU A 53 -3.40 -21.50 -17.60
CA GLU A 53 -2.76 -21.09 -16.36
C GLU A 53 -3.33 -19.80 -15.75
N ALA A 54 -3.30 -19.71 -14.42
CA ALA A 54 -3.60 -18.48 -13.69
C ALA A 54 -2.37 -17.55 -13.68
N LEU A 55 -2.57 -16.23 -13.70
CA LEU A 55 -1.51 -15.23 -13.68
C LEU A 55 -0.80 -15.22 -12.31
N PRO A 56 0.49 -15.61 -12.22
CA PRO A 56 1.24 -15.46 -10.98
C PRO A 56 1.63 -13.99 -10.76
N VAL A 57 1.38 -13.53 -9.54
CA VAL A 57 1.70 -12.17 -9.08
C VAL A 57 2.39 -12.25 -7.73
N GLU A 58 3.53 -11.58 -7.62
CA GLU A 58 4.25 -11.41 -6.37
C GLU A 58 4.11 -9.97 -5.90
N LEU A 59 3.52 -9.76 -4.73
CA LEU A 59 3.37 -8.46 -4.10
C LEU A 59 4.51 -8.28 -3.11
N ARG A 60 5.34 -7.26 -3.31
CA ARG A 60 6.47 -6.96 -2.45
C ARG A 60 6.24 -5.68 -1.68
N VAL A 61 6.57 -5.71 -0.40
CA VAL A 61 6.43 -4.57 0.51
C VAL A 61 7.61 -4.50 1.47
N ARG A 62 7.97 -3.28 1.87
CA ARG A 62 8.98 -3.05 2.89
C ARG A 62 8.73 -1.73 3.61
N ASN A 63 8.85 -1.71 4.93
CA ASN A 63 9.04 -0.45 5.65
C ASN A 63 10.55 -0.14 5.75
N LYS A 64 10.99 0.86 4.99
CA LYS A 64 12.36 1.39 5.01
C LYS A 64 12.56 2.48 6.07
N GLY A 65 11.49 2.96 6.69
CA GLY A 65 11.52 3.99 7.72
C GLY A 65 11.79 3.43 9.12
N LEU A 66 12.13 4.31 10.06
CA LEU A 66 12.49 3.95 11.43
C LEU A 66 11.26 3.73 12.33
N SER A 67 10.17 4.45 12.06
CA SER A 67 8.91 4.29 12.81
C SER A 67 8.04 3.20 12.20
N PRO A 68 7.25 2.49 13.05
CA PRO A 68 6.24 1.56 12.56
C PRO A 68 5.14 2.27 11.76
N ALA A 69 4.61 1.62 10.73
CA ALA A 69 3.46 2.11 9.96
C ALA A 69 2.21 1.28 10.24
N ARG A 70 1.08 1.94 10.51
CA ARG A 70 -0.23 1.28 10.57
C ARG A 70 -0.94 1.46 9.25
N VAL A 71 -0.66 0.55 8.34
CA VAL A 71 -1.22 0.54 7.00
C VAL A 71 -1.75 -0.85 6.67
N ARG A 72 -2.67 -0.91 5.71
CA ARG A 72 -3.19 -2.15 5.14
C ARG A 72 -2.74 -2.25 3.70
N LEU A 73 -2.39 -3.46 3.30
CA LEU A 73 -2.05 -3.77 1.91
C LEU A 73 -3.31 -4.24 1.22
N VAL A 74 -3.60 -3.63 0.08
CA VAL A 74 -4.84 -3.90 -0.66
C VAL A 74 -4.50 -4.16 -2.12
N VAL A 75 -5.00 -5.27 -2.65
CA VAL A 75 -5.11 -5.47 -4.09
C VAL A 75 -6.55 -5.27 -4.49
N ARG A 76 -6.76 -4.34 -5.42
CA ARG A 76 -8.04 -4.21 -6.11
C ARG A 76 -7.93 -4.88 -7.46
N PHE A 77 -8.96 -5.64 -7.81
CA PHE A 77 -8.99 -6.43 -9.03
C PHE A 77 -10.34 -6.34 -9.73
N TYR A 78 -10.30 -6.37 -11.06
CA TYR A 78 -11.47 -6.27 -11.94
C TYR A 78 -11.44 -7.41 -12.95
N ASN A 79 -12.58 -8.10 -13.09
CA ASN A 79 -12.74 -9.27 -13.97
C ASN A 79 -11.68 -10.36 -13.71
N MET A 80 -11.24 -10.47 -12.46
CA MET A 80 -10.27 -11.44 -12.01
C MET A 80 -10.69 -11.98 -10.65
N SER A 81 -10.12 -13.12 -10.23
CA SER A 81 -10.22 -13.60 -8.86
C SER A 81 -8.88 -14.15 -8.40
N PRO A 82 -8.48 -13.88 -7.14
CA PRO A 82 -7.32 -14.53 -6.58
C PRO A 82 -7.61 -16.02 -6.35
N VAL A 83 -6.62 -16.86 -6.65
CA VAL A 83 -6.59 -18.30 -6.40
C VAL A 83 -5.49 -18.56 -5.38
N GLY A 84 -5.75 -19.41 -4.38
CA GLY A 84 -4.77 -19.72 -3.31
C GLY A 84 -4.50 -18.56 -2.33
N ALA A 85 -5.43 -17.61 -2.19
CA ALA A 85 -5.30 -16.46 -1.28
C ALA A 85 -5.72 -16.78 0.17
N GLU A 86 -5.11 -17.81 0.77
CA GLU A 86 -5.41 -18.21 2.15
C GLU A 86 -5.06 -17.08 3.14
N GLY A 87 -5.98 -16.77 4.05
CA GLY A 87 -5.82 -15.70 5.04
C GLY A 87 -6.03 -14.28 4.51
N TRP A 88 -6.43 -14.11 3.24
CA TRP A 88 -6.77 -12.81 2.69
C TRP A 88 -8.24 -12.47 3.00
N SER A 89 -8.51 -11.22 3.35
CA SER A 89 -9.88 -10.75 3.52
C SER A 89 -10.38 -10.20 2.18
N LEU A 90 -11.34 -10.91 1.59
CA LEU A 90 -11.97 -10.54 0.31
C LEU A 90 -13.25 -9.74 0.57
N SER A 91 -13.45 -8.68 -0.19
CA SER A 91 -14.69 -7.91 -0.23
C SER A 91 -15.05 -7.54 -1.66
N GLU A 92 -16.35 -7.55 -1.96
CA GLU A 92 -16.88 -7.15 -3.26
C GLU A 92 -17.95 -6.09 -3.03
N GLU A 93 -17.73 -4.87 -3.53
CA GLU A 93 -18.64 -3.75 -3.34
C GLU A 93 -18.69 -2.90 -4.61
N GLY A 94 -19.90 -2.62 -5.11
CA GLY A 94 -20.10 -1.77 -6.30
C GLY A 94 -19.41 -2.28 -7.58
N GLY A 95 -19.29 -3.60 -7.76
CA GLY A 95 -18.61 -4.21 -8.92
C GLY A 95 -17.08 -4.13 -8.87
N VAL A 96 -16.52 -3.73 -7.72
CA VAL A 96 -15.09 -3.74 -7.45
C VAL A 96 -14.79 -4.84 -6.44
N SER A 97 -13.84 -5.70 -6.77
CA SER A 97 -13.36 -6.72 -5.85
C SER A 97 -12.02 -6.28 -5.24
N GLU A 98 -11.91 -6.44 -3.92
CA GLU A 98 -10.73 -6.09 -3.15
C GLU A 98 -10.28 -7.26 -2.28
N ALA A 99 -8.97 -7.38 -2.14
CA ALA A 99 -8.29 -8.31 -1.26
C ALA A 99 -7.39 -7.54 -0.31
N ARG A 100 -7.55 -7.77 0.99
CA ARG A 100 -6.64 -7.28 2.02
C ARG A 100 -5.67 -8.39 2.41
N LEU A 101 -4.38 -8.12 2.29
CA LEU A 101 -3.34 -9.09 2.62
C LEU A 101 -3.19 -9.21 4.14
N PRO A 102 -2.78 -10.39 4.64
CA PRO A 102 -2.48 -10.61 6.06
C PRO A 102 -1.14 -10.00 6.47
N TRP A 103 -0.97 -8.69 6.29
CA TRP A 103 0.24 -7.99 6.74
C TRP A 103 0.09 -7.52 8.19
N ARG A 104 1.04 -7.89 9.04
CA ARG A 104 1.00 -7.56 10.47
C ARG A 104 1.20 -6.06 10.67
N ALA A 105 0.12 -5.37 11.08
CA ALA A 105 0.19 -3.99 11.52
C ALA A 105 0.47 -3.91 13.04
N PRO A 106 1.33 -2.98 13.51
CA PRO A 106 2.08 -2.02 12.72
C PRO A 106 3.32 -2.65 12.05
N ALA A 107 3.54 -2.30 10.78
CA ALA A 107 4.70 -2.70 10.00
C ALA A 107 5.95 -1.99 10.53
N ARG A 108 6.80 -2.71 11.27
CA ARG A 108 8.09 -2.21 11.75
C ARG A 108 9.09 -2.12 10.60
N GLN A 109 10.21 -1.44 10.82
CA GLN A 109 11.33 -1.51 9.90
C GLN A 109 11.67 -2.99 9.64
N SER A 110 11.68 -3.38 8.38
CA SER A 110 11.78 -4.79 7.99
C SER A 110 12.63 -4.99 6.75
N GLU A 111 13.04 -6.23 6.53
CA GLU A 111 13.45 -6.71 5.22
C GLU A 111 12.24 -6.80 4.27
N PRO A 112 12.45 -6.85 2.94
CA PRO A 112 11.36 -7.04 1.99
C PRO A 112 10.53 -8.28 2.33
N GLU A 113 9.23 -8.11 2.42
CA GLU A 113 8.25 -9.18 2.53
C GLU A 113 7.59 -9.39 1.16
N SER A 114 7.43 -10.66 0.77
CA SER A 114 6.82 -11.07 -0.49
C SER A 114 5.58 -11.91 -0.23
N PHE A 115 4.50 -11.60 -0.96
CA PHE A 115 3.26 -12.37 -0.95
C PHE A 115 2.98 -12.85 -2.37
N ALA A 116 3.10 -14.16 -2.57
CA ALA A 116 2.73 -14.79 -3.84
C ALA A 116 1.23 -15.07 -3.87
N VAL A 117 0.59 -14.76 -4.99
CA VAL A 117 -0.81 -15.06 -5.26
C VAL A 117 -0.96 -15.31 -6.76
N THR A 118 -1.89 -16.17 -7.15
CA THR A 118 -2.27 -16.32 -8.55
C THR A 118 -3.62 -15.68 -8.78
N PHE A 119 -3.86 -15.15 -9.98
CA PHE A 119 -5.15 -14.60 -10.34
C PHE A 119 -5.67 -15.26 -11.61
N ASP A 120 -6.93 -15.65 -11.59
CA ASP A 120 -7.64 -16.15 -12.74
C ASP A 120 -8.58 -15.08 -13.30
N SER A 121 -8.98 -15.21 -14.56
CA SER A 121 -10.00 -14.37 -15.18
C SER A 121 -11.40 -14.71 -14.69
N ARG A 122 -12.32 -13.73 -14.70
CA ARG A 122 -13.74 -13.94 -14.44
C ARG A 122 -14.57 -13.61 -15.67
N GLY A 123 -15.19 -14.63 -16.25
CA GLY A 123 -16.14 -14.51 -17.36
C GLY A 123 -15.54 -13.91 -18.63
N ASN A 124 -16.41 -13.47 -19.55
CA ASN A 124 -16.02 -12.89 -20.82
C ASN A 124 -15.77 -11.38 -20.67
N ALA A 125 -14.57 -11.01 -20.25
CA ALA A 125 -14.17 -9.63 -20.05
C ALA A 125 -13.20 -9.14 -21.13
N THR A 126 -13.38 -7.90 -21.61
CA THR A 126 -12.44 -7.27 -22.56
C THR A 126 -11.12 -6.85 -21.89
N TYR A 127 -11.14 -6.64 -20.57
CA TYR A 127 -9.98 -6.24 -19.79
C TYR A 127 -9.98 -6.89 -18.42
N ALA A 128 -8.78 -7.20 -17.94
CA ALA A 128 -8.50 -7.64 -16.58
C ALA A 128 -7.50 -6.66 -15.95
N LEU A 129 -7.74 -6.24 -14.71
CA LEU A 129 -6.94 -5.20 -14.06
C LEU A 129 -6.62 -5.59 -12.62
N LEU A 130 -5.35 -5.46 -12.25
CA LEU A 130 -4.86 -5.57 -10.88
C LEU A 130 -4.21 -4.27 -10.46
N ILE A 131 -4.55 -3.76 -9.28
CA ILE A 131 -3.95 -2.55 -8.69
C ILE A 131 -3.52 -2.88 -7.27
N PHE A 132 -2.23 -2.74 -6.99
CA PHE A 132 -1.69 -2.87 -5.65
C PHE A 132 -1.49 -1.48 -5.03
N TYR A 133 -2.08 -1.25 -3.87
CA TYR A 133 -1.96 0.01 -3.15
C TYR A 133 -2.01 -0.20 -1.64
N ILE A 134 -1.74 0.90 -0.92
CA ILE A 134 -1.70 0.93 0.53
C ILE A 134 -2.83 1.81 1.04
N GLU A 135 -3.52 1.35 2.07
CA GLU A 135 -4.53 2.10 2.80
C GLU A 135 -4.01 2.47 4.19
N VAL A 136 -4.25 3.70 4.65
CA VAL A 136 -3.92 4.13 6.03
C VAL A 136 -4.97 3.60 6.99
N ASP A 137 -4.56 2.95 8.08
CA ASP A 137 -5.48 2.69 9.17
C ASP A 137 -5.74 3.98 9.97
N ARG A 138 -6.94 4.54 9.82
CA ARG A 138 -7.35 5.79 10.46
C ARG A 138 -7.84 5.62 11.91
N GLY A 139 -8.05 4.38 12.37
CA GLY A 139 -8.67 4.07 13.67
C GLY A 139 -7.77 4.23 14.90
N ALA A 140 -6.59 4.82 14.76
CA ALA A 140 -5.49 4.63 15.71
C ALA A 140 -5.41 5.71 16.82
N ARG A 141 -4.67 5.39 17.90
CA ARG A 141 -4.41 6.26 19.08
C ARG A 141 -3.71 7.57 18.64
N PRO A 142 -3.73 8.66 19.44
CA PRO A 142 -3.10 9.92 19.05
C PRO A 142 -1.64 9.81 18.57
N LEU A 143 -0.83 8.98 19.23
CA LEU A 143 0.55 8.71 18.83
C LEU A 143 0.65 8.04 17.46
N ASP A 144 -0.25 7.09 17.17
CA ASP A 144 -0.30 6.43 15.87
C ASP A 144 -0.71 7.41 14.76
N ARG A 145 -1.65 8.33 15.05
CA ARG A 145 -2.04 9.39 14.10
C ARG A 145 -0.89 10.33 13.80
N PHE A 146 -0.09 10.67 14.82
CA PHE A 146 1.11 11.47 14.66
C PHE A 146 2.12 10.77 13.73
N HIS A 147 2.47 9.51 13.97
CA HIS A 147 3.37 8.80 13.05
C HIS A 147 2.77 8.65 11.65
N ASN A 148 1.47 8.38 11.56
CA ASN A 148 0.76 8.24 10.29
C ASN A 148 0.77 9.55 9.46
N SER A 149 0.82 10.73 10.09
CA SER A 149 0.88 12.01 9.37
C SER A 149 2.21 12.27 8.65
N PHE A 150 3.26 11.53 8.99
CA PHE A 150 4.56 11.62 8.30
C PHE A 150 4.82 10.47 7.33
N ILE A 151 3.91 9.51 7.19
CA ILE A 151 4.10 8.35 6.29
C ILE A 151 4.40 8.83 4.88
N THR A 152 5.49 8.30 4.32
CA THR A 152 5.83 8.48 2.91
C THR A 152 5.63 7.18 2.15
N TYR A 153 4.86 7.24 1.07
CA TYR A 153 4.67 6.13 0.15
C TYR A 153 5.68 6.22 -0.99
N ARG A 154 6.42 5.13 -1.24
CA ARG A 154 7.37 5.01 -2.35
C ARG A 154 6.97 3.83 -3.23
N PRO A 155 5.96 4.00 -4.11
CA PRO A 155 5.62 2.97 -5.08
C PRO A 155 6.79 2.74 -6.04
N GLU A 156 7.29 1.52 -6.09
CA GLU A 156 8.23 1.06 -7.11
C GLU A 156 7.41 0.48 -8.27
N ARG A 157 7.78 0.75 -9.52
CA ARG A 157 6.98 0.29 -10.66
C ARG A 157 7.31 -1.18 -11.01
N PRO A 158 6.31 -1.99 -11.38
CA PRO A 158 4.89 -1.65 -11.53
C PRO A 158 4.08 -1.73 -10.21
N THR A 159 2.98 -0.98 -10.13
CA THR A 159 1.95 -1.11 -9.05
C THR A 159 0.57 -1.47 -9.60
N ALA A 160 0.44 -1.63 -10.93
CA ALA A 160 -0.75 -2.14 -11.57
C ALA A 160 -0.38 -3.01 -12.79
N ILE A 161 -1.23 -3.98 -13.10
CA ILE A 161 -1.19 -4.79 -14.33
C ILE A 161 -2.52 -4.59 -15.05
N LEU A 162 -2.46 -4.18 -16.31
CA LEU A 162 -3.60 -4.18 -17.21
C LEU A 162 -3.40 -5.27 -18.27
N LEU A 163 -4.40 -6.13 -18.39
CA LEU A 163 -4.49 -7.17 -19.39
C LEU A 163 -5.64 -6.83 -20.35
N ARG A 164 -5.36 -6.86 -21.65
CA ARG A 164 -6.35 -6.68 -22.71
C ARG A 164 -6.66 -8.02 -23.35
N HIS A 165 -7.93 -8.33 -23.53
CA HIS A 165 -8.38 -9.51 -24.25
C HIS A 165 -7.95 -9.47 -25.73
N ILE A 166 -7.47 -10.60 -26.25
CA ILE A 166 -7.10 -10.76 -27.66
C ILE A 166 -7.99 -11.78 -28.37
N SER A 167 -8.22 -12.94 -27.75
CA SER A 167 -8.99 -14.04 -28.35
C SER A 167 -9.45 -14.99 -27.25
N ASP A 168 -10.69 -15.48 -27.30
CA ASP A 168 -11.26 -16.50 -26.38
C ASP A 168 -10.85 -16.28 -24.91
N THR A 169 -9.83 -17.00 -24.43
CA THR A 169 -9.31 -17.01 -23.05
C THR A 169 -7.95 -16.31 -22.91
N LYS A 170 -7.41 -15.77 -24.01
CA LYS A 170 -6.08 -15.14 -24.09
C LYS A 170 -6.13 -13.64 -23.87
N PHE A 171 -5.25 -13.19 -23.00
CA PHE A 171 -5.05 -11.79 -22.68
C PHE A 171 -3.59 -11.40 -22.86
N MET A 172 -3.36 -10.12 -23.16
CA MET A 172 -2.03 -9.53 -23.30
C MET A 172 -1.81 -8.43 -22.29
N ARG A 173 -0.63 -8.44 -21.66
CA ARG A 173 -0.20 -7.36 -20.78
C ARG A 173 0.11 -6.10 -21.57
N VAL A 174 -0.58 -5.02 -21.26
CA VAL A 174 -0.42 -3.75 -21.95
C VAL A 174 0.70 -2.92 -21.31
N LYS A 175 1.52 -2.25 -22.14
CA LYS A 175 2.63 -1.39 -21.70
C LYS A 175 2.21 0.01 -21.22
N ARG A 176 1.09 0.54 -21.71
CA ARG A 176 0.55 1.86 -21.36
C ARG A 176 -0.98 1.79 -21.24
N ARG A 177 -1.53 2.65 -20.39
CA ARG A 177 -2.98 2.87 -20.23
C ARG A 177 -3.61 3.26 -21.56
#